data_AF-A0A1Q7WLL6-F1
#
_entry.id   AF-A0A1Q7WLL6-F1
#
_cell.length_a   1.000
_cell.length_b   1.000
_cell.length_c   1.000
_cell.angle_alpha   90.00
_cell.angle_beta   90.00
_cell.angle_gamma   90.00
#
_symmetry.space_group_name_H-M   'P 1'
#
loop_
_entity.id
_entity.type
_entity.pdbx_description
1 polymer ?
#
loop_
_entity_poly.entity_id
_entity_poly.type
_entity_poly.pdbx_seq_one_letter_code
_entity_poly.pdbx_strand_id
1 'polypeptide(L)' 'MNLHSTEIRVGDSDLVIQMSRMREWLDSRRFEPAVFRYQHVDSSVVIQVDFAAEEQATAFAREFRGKLVR' A
#
# COMPACT_ATOMS: atom_id res chain seq x y z
N MET A 1 -11.75 -10.92 11.54
CA MET A 1 -11.41 -9.49 11.61
C MET A 1 -11.54 -8.96 10.19
N ASN A 2 -12.30 -7.89 9.97
CA ASN A 2 -12.43 -7.31 8.62
C ASN A 2 -11.16 -6.48 8.34
N LEU A 3 -10.61 -6.63 7.14
CA LEU A 3 -9.45 -5.87 6.70
C LEU A 3 -9.87 -4.84 5.66
N HIS A 4 -9.23 -3.69 5.70
CA HIS A 4 -9.42 -2.59 4.77
C HIS A 4 -8.24 -2.53 3.82
N SER A 5 -8.49 -2.76 2.54
CA SER A 5 -7.44 -2.98 1.55
C SER A 5 -7.21 -1.71 0.74
N THR A 6 -5.95 -1.40 0.46
CA THR A 6 -5.53 -0.37 -0.50
C THR A 6 -4.73 -1.00 -1.62
N GLU A 7 -5.02 -0.62 -2.86
CA GLU A 7 -4.24 -0.99 -4.03
C GLU A 7 -3.50 0.22 -4.59
N ILE A 8 -2.21 0.05 -4.88
CA ILE A 8 -1.34 1.04 -5.50
C ILE A 8 -0.73 0.41 -6.75
N ARG A 9 -0.69 1.17 -7.84
CA ARG A 9 0.02 0.76 -9.07
C ARG A 9 1.30 1.57 -9.19
N VAL A 10 2.42 0.88 -9.29
CA VAL A 10 3.76 1.49 -9.45
C VAL A 10 4.42 0.96 -10.71
N GLY A 11 5.31 1.74 -11.33
CA GLY A 11 6.17 1.23 -12.40
C GLY A 11 7.12 0.16 -11.87
N ASP A 12 7.45 -0.84 -12.69
CA ASP A 12 8.36 -1.93 -12.28
C ASP A 12 9.73 -1.41 -11.82
N SER A 13 10.29 -0.43 -12.55
CA SER A 13 11.54 0.25 -12.20
C SER A 13 11.49 1.05 -10.89
N ASP A 14 10.29 1.40 -10.43
CA ASP A 14 10.09 2.26 -9.25
C ASP A 14 9.79 1.45 -7.99
N LEU A 15 9.59 0.12 -8.10
CA LEU A 15 9.12 -0.72 -7.01
C LEU A 15 9.97 -0.57 -5.74
N VAL A 16 11.29 -0.66 -5.86
CA VAL A 16 12.22 -0.60 -4.71
C VAL A 16 12.14 0.76 -4.01
N ILE A 17 12.07 1.84 -4.79
CA ILE A 17 11.96 3.20 -4.27
C ILE A 17 10.63 3.39 -3.57
N GLN A 18 9.54 2.93 -4.18
CA GLN A 18 8.20 3.04 -3.59
C GLN A 18 8.06 2.20 -2.31
N MET A 19 8.59 0.98 -2.28
CA MET A 19 8.62 0.13 -1.07
C MET A 19 9.36 0.79 0.09
N SER A 20 10.49 1.46 -0.20
CA SER A 20 11.28 2.17 0.82
C SER A 20 10.49 3.36 1.38
N ARG A 21 9.90 4.17 0.50
CA ARG A 21 9.03 5.29 0.90
C ARG A 21 7.80 4.84 1.69
N MET A 22 7.19 3.70 1.32
CA MET A 22 6.07 3.10 2.06
C MET A 22 6.47 2.73 3.48
N ARG A 23 7.62 2.06 3.65
CA ARG A 23 8.14 1.69 4.97
C ARG A 23 8.38 2.91 5.85
N GLU A 24 9.12 3.91 5.37
CA GLU A 24 9.41 5.13 6.12
C GLU A 24 8.14 5.88 6.52
N TRP A 25 7.16 5.95 5.62
CA TRP A 25 5.89 6.61 5.90
C TRP A 25 5.07 5.86 6.95
N LEU A 26 4.98 4.53 6.86
CA LEU A 26 4.29 3.68 7.84
C LEU A 26 4.94 3.81 9.22
N ASP A 27 6.27 3.74 9.29
CA ASP A 27 7.05 3.87 10.52
C ASP A 27 6.83 5.25 11.17
N SER A 28 6.85 6.32 10.37
CA SER A 28 6.63 7.69 10.87
C SER A 28 5.27 7.89 11.54
N ARG A 29 4.27 7.10 11.14
CA ARG A 29 2.88 7.15 11.64
C ARG A 29 2.55 6.04 12.63
N ARG A 30 3.48 5.10 12.82
CA ARG A 30 3.27 3.86 13.61
C ARG A 30 2.05 3.07 13.10
N PHE A 31 1.88 3.03 11.78
CA PHE A 31 0.83 2.23 11.15
C PHE A 31 1.38 0.84 10.85
N GLU A 32 0.69 -0.19 11.33
CA GLU A 32 1.08 -1.59 11.12
C GLU A 32 0.13 -2.23 10.10
N PRO A 33 0.61 -2.54 8.88
CA PRO A 33 -0.15 -3.33 7.92
C PRO A 33 -0.38 -4.74 8.46
N ALA A 34 -1.60 -5.26 8.28
CA ALA A 34 -1.91 -6.66 8.56
C ALA A 34 -1.35 -7.57 7.47
N VAL A 35 -1.43 -7.13 6.21
CA VAL A 35 -0.89 -7.90 5.08
C VAL A 35 -0.30 -6.96 4.03
N PHE A 36 0.80 -7.40 3.44
CA PHE A 36 1.44 -6.73 2.31
C PHE A 36 1.63 -7.75 1.19
N ARG A 37 1.09 -7.48 0.00
CA ARG A 37 1.25 -8.33 -1.20
C ARG A 37 1.59 -7.46 -2.40
N TYR A 38 2.30 -8.02 -3.36
CA TYR A 38 2.49 -7.39 -4.66
C TYR A 38 2.47 -8.43 -5.78
N GLN A 39 2.11 -8.00 -6.97
CA GLN A 39 2.12 -8.80 -8.19
C GLN A 39 2.55 -7.96 -9.38
N HIS A 40 3.36 -8.52 -10.27
CA HIS A 40 3.69 -7.89 -11.54
C HIS A 40 2.49 -8.04 -12.50
N VAL A 41 2.06 -6.94 -13.10
CA VAL A 41 0.98 -6.86 -14.09
C VAL A 41 1.48 -6.00 -15.24
N ASP A 42 1.71 -6.63 -16.39
CA ASP A 42 2.33 -6.02 -17.57
C ASP A 42 3.68 -5.37 -17.22
N SER A 43 3.85 -4.07 -17.50
CA SER A 43 5.03 -3.26 -17.17
C SER A 43 4.95 -2.55 -15.81
N SER A 44 4.07 -3.03 -14.92
CA SER A 44 3.81 -2.39 -13.63
C SER A 44 3.69 -3.41 -12.51
N VAL A 45 3.72 -2.93 -11.28
CA VAL A 45 3.51 -3.73 -10.08
C VAL A 45 2.28 -3.19 -9.36
N VAL A 46 1.37 -4.10 -9.05
CA VAL A 46 0.22 -3.83 -8.20
C VAL A 46 0.56 -4.25 -6.78
N ILE A 47 0.58 -3.28 -5.88
CA ILE A 47 0.83 -3.47 -4.45
C ILE A 47 -0.52 -3.40 -3.74
N GLN A 48 -0.84 -4.41 -2.95
CA GLN A 48 -1.99 -4.42 -2.06
C GLN A 48 -1.53 -4.42 -0.61
N VAL A 49 -2.06 -3.49 0.18
CA VAL A 49 -1.77 -3.36 1.60
C VAL A 49 -3.08 -3.37 2.38
N ASP A 50 -3.20 -4.33 3.29
CA ASP A 50 -4.39 -4.56 4.09
C ASP A 50 -4.15 -4.03 5.50
N PHE A 51 -5.08 -3.23 6.03
CA PHE A 51 -5.03 -2.65 7.37
C PHE A 51 -6.20 -3.12 8.23
N ALA A 52 -5.98 -3.19 9.54
CA ALA A 52 -7.04 -3.46 10.51
C ALA A 52 -8.04 -2.32 10.65
N ALA A 53 -7.60 -1.08 10.40
CA ALA A 53 -8.41 0.13 10.54
C ALA A 53 -8.65 0.81 9.19
N GLU A 54 -9.89 1.22 8.94
CA GLU A 54 -10.30 1.90 7.71
C GLU A 54 -9.58 3.25 7.53
N GLU A 55 -9.32 3.97 8.62
CA GLU A 55 -8.61 5.25 8.55
C GLU A 55 -7.17 5.09 8.07
N GLN A 56 -6.50 3.98 8.44
CA GLN A 56 -5.14 3.70 8.01
C GLN A 56 -5.09 3.38 6.52
N ALA A 57 -6.00 2.52 6.02
CA ALA A 57 -6.14 2.24 4.60
C ALA A 57 -6.43 3.53 3.80
N THR A 58 -7.34 4.37 4.29
CA THR A 58 -7.69 5.65 3.65
C THR A 58 -6.50 6.61 3.60
N ALA A 59 -5.74 6.73 4.70
CA ALA A 59 -4.57 7.59 4.75
C ALA A 59 -3.46 7.09 3.80
N PHE A 60 -3.24 5.77 3.76
CA PHE A 60 -2.26 5.16 2.88
C PHE A 60 -2.63 5.34 1.40
N ALA A 61 -3.89 5.11 1.03
CA ALA A 61 -4.39 5.37 -0.33
C ALA A 61 -4.16 6.82 -0.76
N ARG A 62 -4.42 7.78 0.12
CA ARG A 62 -4.19 9.21 -0.16
C ARG A 62 -2.72 9.54 -0.37
N GLU A 63 -1.83 9.05 0.49
CA GLU A 63 -0.38 9.31 0.39
C GLU A 63 0.23 8.77 -0.90
N PHE A 64 -0.13 7.53 -1.26
CA PHE A 64 0.49 6.79 -2.35
C PHE A 64 -0.33 6.81 -3.64
N ARG A 65 -1.35 7.67 -3.72
CA ARG A 65 -2.27 7.78 -4.86
C ARG A 65 -2.90 6.42 -5.24
N GLY A 66 -3.16 5.60 -4.22
CA GLY A 66 -3.85 4.33 -4.33
C GLY A 66 -5.36 4.47 -4.27
N LYS A 67 -6.05 3.34 -4.34
CA LYS A 67 -7.51 3.22 -4.21
C LYS A 67 -7.87 2.25 -3.10
N LEU A 68 -8.96 2.52 -2.38
CA LEU A 68 -9.57 1.54 -1.49
C LEU A 68 -10.17 0.40 -2.30
N VAL A 69 -9.99 -0.83 -1.83
CA VAL A 69 -10.57 -2.04 -2.39
C VAL A 69 -11.54 -2.62 -1.37
N ARG A 70 -12.76 -2.93 -1.84
CA ARG A 70 -13.84 -3.52 -1.01
C ARG A 70 -13.62 -5.01 -0.81
#